data_AF-A0A1V4MBJ1-F1
#
_entry.id   AF-A0A1V4MBJ1-F1
#
_cell.length_a   1.000
_cell.length_b   1.000
_cell.length_c   1.000
_cell.angle_alpha   90.00
_cell.angle_beta   90.00
_cell.angle_gamma   90.00
#
_symmetry.space_group_name_H-M   'P 1'
#
loop_
_entity.id
_entity.type
_entity.pdbx_description
1 polymer ?
#
loop_
_entity_poly.entity_id
_entity_poly.type
_entity_poly.pdbx_seq_one_letter_code
_entity_poly.pdbx_strand_id
1 'polypeptide(L)'
;MIADLKRIVNPNAKKLQRWAGDNESDIILTIGIILIALISFGAGRLTALQADIKPIVIQNPSASVIQASKFDSGENATEDTTKEQGKLVGSVNSSKYHWPECPWAKKIAPQNQIWFDSEAEAQTAGYAPCGNFEKYRPNN
;
A
#
# COMPACT_ATOMS: atom_id res chain seq x y z
N MET A 1 -2.32 17.06 -37.95
CA MET A 1 -2.84 16.67 -36.63
C MET A 1 -1.76 16.54 -35.54
N ILE A 2 -0.57 17.18 -35.68
CA ILE A 2 0.50 17.14 -34.65
C ILE A 2 0.96 18.58 -34.26
N ALA A 3 0.39 19.63 -34.87
CA ALA A 3 0.87 21.00 -34.69
C ALA A 3 0.28 21.74 -33.47
N ASP A 4 -0.82 21.24 -32.87
CA ASP A 4 -1.53 21.94 -31.79
C ASP A 4 -1.18 21.49 -30.36
N LEU A 5 -0.27 20.52 -30.18
CA LEU A 5 0.20 20.15 -28.83
C LEU A 5 1.25 21.11 -28.26
N LYS A 6 1.83 22.01 -29.07
CA LYS A 6 2.83 23.01 -28.62
C LYS A 6 2.23 24.24 -27.94
N ARG A 7 0.90 24.36 -27.84
CA ARG A 7 0.22 25.54 -27.27
C ARG A 7 -0.11 25.48 -25.78
N ILE A 8 0.16 24.36 -25.10
CA ILE A 8 0.08 24.26 -23.62
C ILE A 8 1.46 24.50 -22.98
N VAL A 9 2.38 25.13 -23.72
CA VAL A 9 3.67 25.55 -23.17
C VAL A 9 3.41 26.78 -22.32
N ASN A 10 3.19 26.54 -21.01
CA ASN A 10 3.18 27.54 -19.94
C ASN A 10 4.31 28.56 -20.20
N PRO A 11 4.10 29.89 -20.13
CA PRO A 11 5.16 30.88 -20.36
C PRO A 11 6.40 30.67 -19.47
N ASN A 12 6.23 30.00 -18.33
CA ASN A 12 7.33 29.58 -17.45
C ASN A 12 8.21 28.46 -18.03
N ALA A 13 7.74 27.69 -19.00
CA ALA A 13 8.51 26.61 -19.63
C ALA A 13 9.73 27.15 -20.39
N LYS A 14 9.64 28.33 -21.01
CA LYS A 14 10.79 28.97 -21.67
C LYS A 14 11.85 29.42 -20.66
N LYS A 15 11.42 29.86 -19.47
CA LYS A 15 12.29 30.23 -18.36
C LYS A 15 12.94 28.98 -17.75
N LEU A 16 12.17 27.92 -17.57
CA LEU A 16 12.63 26.64 -17.03
C LEU A 16 13.63 25.96 -17.96
N GLN A 17 13.42 26.02 -19.28
CA GLN A 17 14.32 25.43 -20.26
C GLN A 17 15.67 26.18 -20.34
N ARG A 18 15.66 27.50 -20.18
CA ARG A 18 16.90 28.29 -20.04
C ARG A 18 17.64 27.95 -18.75
N TRP A 19 16.93 27.97 -17.62
CA TRP A 19 17.49 27.61 -16.32
C TRP A 19 18.04 26.17 -16.29
N ALA A 20 17.34 25.24 -16.92
CA ALA A 20 17.77 23.85 -17.00
C ALA A 20 19.02 23.66 -17.87
N GLY A 21 19.17 24.46 -18.94
CA GLY A 21 20.40 24.47 -19.74
C GLY A 21 21.59 25.05 -18.97
N ASP A 22 21.38 26.12 -18.19
CA ASP A 22 22.43 26.74 -17.39
C ASP A 22 22.90 25.84 -16.22
N ASN A 23 22.04 24.92 -15.76
CA ASN A 23 22.31 24.00 -14.64
C ASN A 23 22.33 22.53 -15.07
N GLU A 24 22.62 22.24 -16.34
CA GLU A 24 22.48 20.91 -16.95
C GLU A 24 23.21 19.82 -16.16
N SER A 25 24.48 20.04 -15.82
CA SER A 25 25.30 19.05 -15.10
C SER A 25 24.81 18.76 -13.68
N ASP A 26 24.35 19.78 -12.97
CA ASP A 26 23.89 19.66 -11.58
C ASP A 26 22.51 19.00 -11.51
N ILE A 27 21.65 19.29 -12.49
CA ILE A 27 20.36 18.63 -12.68
C ILE A 27 20.56 17.16 -13.05
N ILE A 28 21.49 16.83 -13.95
CA ILE A 28 21.79 15.44 -14.32
C ILE A 28 22.28 14.66 -13.09
N LEU A 29 23.16 15.25 -12.28
CA LEU A 29 23.67 14.62 -11.06
C LEU A 29 22.54 14.39 -10.05
N THR A 30 21.69 15.40 -9.84
CA THR A 30 20.55 15.33 -8.92
C THR A 30 19.53 14.28 -9.36
N ILE A 31 19.14 14.28 -10.65
CA ILE A 31 18.21 13.30 -11.22
C ILE A 31 18.82 11.89 -11.17
N GLY A 32 20.14 11.75 -11.39
CA GLY A 32 20.85 10.48 -11.29
C GLY A 32 20.75 9.88 -9.87
N ILE A 33 20.99 10.67 -8.83
CA ILE A 33 20.86 10.23 -7.44
C ILE A 33 19.41 9.81 -7.13
N ILE A 34 18.43 10.60 -7.58
CA ILE A 34 17.01 10.29 -7.40
C ILE A 34 16.66 8.96 -8.09
N LEU A 35 17.13 8.73 -9.31
CA LEU A 35 16.90 7.48 -10.03
C LEU A 35 17.51 6.28 -9.31
N ILE A 36 18.74 6.39 -8.80
CA ILE A 36 19.39 5.33 -8.02
C ILE A 36 18.59 5.01 -6.75
N ALA A 37 18.08 6.03 -6.07
CA ALA A 37 17.22 5.86 -4.89
C ALA A 37 15.90 5.16 -5.25
N LEU A 38 15.25 5.55 -6.34
CA LEU A 38 13.99 4.93 -6.80
C LEU A 38 14.17 3.47 -7.24
N ILE A 39 15.29 3.14 -7.88
CA ILE A 39 15.60 1.75 -8.26
C ILE A 39 15.82 0.89 -7.01
N SER A 40 16.59 1.40 -6.04
CA SER A 40 16.85 0.70 -4.77
C SER A 40 15.58 0.52 -3.94
N PHE A 41 14.76 1.57 -3.86
CA PHE A 41 13.45 1.53 -3.22
C PHE A 41 12.50 0.56 -3.93
N GLY A 42 12.51 0.55 -5.27
CA GLY A 42 11.75 -0.40 -6.08
C GLY A 42 12.15 -1.85 -5.83
N ALA A 43 13.45 -2.14 -5.77
CA ALA A 43 13.98 -3.47 -5.47
C ALA A 43 13.62 -3.94 -4.04
N GLY A 44 13.72 -3.04 -3.05
CA GLY A 44 13.29 -3.31 -1.67
C GLY A 44 11.79 -3.59 -1.58
N ARG A 45 10.95 -2.78 -2.27
CA ARG A 45 9.51 -3.00 -2.34
C ARG A 45 9.16 -4.30 -3.05
N LEU A 46 9.91 -4.71 -4.07
CA LEU A 46 9.68 -5.97 -4.80
C LEU A 46 10.00 -7.20 -3.92
N THR A 47 11.02 -7.10 -3.07
CA THR A 47 11.44 -8.18 -2.16
C THR A 47 10.42 -8.40 -1.02
N ALA A 48 9.64 -7.38 -0.66
CA ALA A 48 8.64 -7.46 0.41
C ALA A 48 7.36 -8.25 0.04
N LEU A 49 7.24 -8.76 -1.19
CA LEU A 49 6.06 -9.52 -1.65
C LEU A 49 6.23 -11.04 -1.51
N GLN A 50 7.37 -11.50 -0.98
CA GLN A 50 7.59 -12.90 -0.58
C GLN A 50 7.74 -13.00 0.92
N ALA A 51 6.62 -12.83 1.61
CA ALA A 51 6.42 -13.38 2.94
C ALA A 51 5.35 -14.47 2.84
N ASP A 52 5.63 -15.53 2.08
CA ASP A 52 4.98 -16.82 2.31
C ASP A 52 5.60 -17.40 3.59
N ILE A 53 5.26 -16.79 4.73
CA ILE A 53 5.51 -17.33 6.06
C ILE A 53 4.55 -18.49 6.18
N LYS A 54 4.96 -19.66 5.68
CA LYS A 54 4.25 -20.91 5.94
C LYS A 54 4.15 -21.09 7.45
N PRO A 55 2.96 -21.37 7.99
CA PRO A 55 2.80 -21.56 9.43
C PRO A 55 3.69 -22.73 9.86
N ILE A 56 4.61 -22.45 10.78
CA ILE A 56 5.38 -23.46 11.48
C ILE A 56 4.43 -24.24 12.40
N VAL A 57 3.92 -25.36 11.90
CA VAL A 57 3.17 -26.32 12.72
C VAL A 57 4.21 -27.15 13.48
N ILE A 58 4.38 -26.89 14.77
CA ILE A 58 5.19 -27.75 15.64
C ILE A 58 4.39 -29.03 15.88
N GLN A 59 4.62 -30.04 15.04
CA GLN A 59 4.36 -31.44 15.38
C GLN A 59 5.69 -32.19 15.36
N ASN A 60 6.26 -32.36 16.55
CA ASN A 60 7.32 -33.36 16.76
C ASN A 60 6.67 -34.71 17.09
N PRO A 61 7.30 -35.85 16.74
CA PRO A 61 7.90 -36.19 15.45
C PRO A 61 7.41 -37.59 14.99
N SER A 62 7.22 -37.78 13.68
CA SER A 62 7.53 -39.10 13.12
C SER A 62 7.91 -39.00 11.64
N ALA A 63 9.19 -39.25 11.42
CA ALA A 63 9.83 -39.76 10.20
C ALA A 63 9.69 -38.96 8.90
N SER A 64 10.86 -38.43 8.46
CA SER A 64 11.30 -38.29 7.06
C SER A 64 10.52 -37.26 6.22
N VAL A 65 11.10 -36.20 5.65
CA VAL A 65 12.15 -36.19 4.63
C VAL A 65 12.60 -34.73 4.46
N ILE A 66 13.92 -34.51 4.39
CA ILE A 66 14.50 -33.27 3.89
C ILE A 66 14.08 -33.12 2.42
N GLN A 67 13.27 -32.11 2.08
CA GLN A 67 13.19 -31.69 0.69
C GLN A 67 13.13 -30.18 0.53
N ALA A 68 14.29 -29.68 0.12
CA ALA A 68 14.57 -28.40 -0.48
C ALA A 68 13.39 -27.76 -1.23
N SER A 69 13.19 -26.49 -0.91
CA SER A 69 12.47 -25.50 -1.70
C SER A 69 12.78 -25.60 -3.19
N LYS A 70 11.75 -25.87 -3.99
CA LYS A 70 11.76 -25.68 -5.44
C LYS A 70 10.64 -24.73 -5.84
N PHE A 71 11.07 -23.65 -6.50
CA PHE A 71 10.31 -22.69 -7.27
C PHE A 71 9.58 -23.41 -8.41
N ASP A 72 8.28 -23.17 -8.61
CA ASP A 72 7.70 -22.82 -9.92
C ASP A 72 6.23 -22.39 -9.80
N SER A 73 5.86 -21.46 -10.67
CA SER A 73 4.56 -20.81 -10.82
C SER A 73 3.52 -21.66 -11.57
N GLY A 74 2.24 -21.25 -11.47
CA GLY A 74 1.13 -21.72 -12.31
C GLY A 74 -0.10 -22.00 -11.46
N GLU A 75 -0.90 -20.98 -11.12
CA GLU A 75 -2.06 -20.49 -11.88
C GLU A 75 -3.34 -21.29 -11.61
N ASN A 76 -4.40 -20.51 -11.33
CA ASN A 76 -5.80 -20.87 -11.11
C ASN A 76 -6.19 -21.52 -9.78
N ALA A 77 -6.43 -20.65 -8.79
CA ALA A 77 -7.60 -20.81 -7.94
C ALA A 77 -8.19 -19.43 -7.65
N THR A 78 -9.44 -19.25 -8.06
CA THR A 78 -10.35 -18.22 -7.61
C THR A 78 -10.48 -18.33 -6.09
N GLU A 79 -9.60 -17.67 -5.35
CA GLU A 79 -9.79 -17.47 -3.91
C GLU A 79 -10.30 -16.05 -3.72
N ASP A 80 -11.62 -16.00 -3.64
CA ASP A 80 -12.37 -15.04 -2.85
C ASP A 80 -11.73 -15.02 -1.45
N THR A 81 -10.64 -14.24 -1.28
CA THR A 81 -10.15 -13.87 0.04
C THR A 81 -11.27 -13.06 0.65
N THR A 82 -12.19 -13.78 1.29
CA THR A 82 -12.95 -13.31 2.43
C THR A 82 -11.89 -12.86 3.42
N LYS A 83 -11.39 -11.64 3.25
CA LYS A 83 -10.67 -10.92 4.29
C LYS A 83 -11.61 -11.02 5.45
N GLU A 84 -11.24 -11.78 6.47
CA GLU A 84 -12.01 -11.84 7.70
C GLU A 84 -12.31 -10.39 8.07
N GLN A 85 -13.59 -10.04 8.00
CA GLN A 85 -14.03 -8.67 8.16
C GLN A 85 -13.75 -8.36 9.62
N GLY A 86 -12.64 -7.69 9.89
CA GLY A 86 -12.29 -7.26 11.24
C GLY A 86 -13.46 -6.50 11.86
N LYS A 87 -13.52 -6.45 13.19
CA LYS A 87 -14.63 -5.77 13.88
C LYS A 87 -14.73 -4.29 13.53
N LEU A 88 -13.59 -3.68 13.17
CA LEU A 88 -13.45 -2.26 12.90
C LEU A 88 -12.79 -2.02 11.56
N VAL A 89 -13.21 -0.96 10.87
CA VAL A 89 -12.65 -0.54 9.58
C VAL A 89 -12.11 0.89 9.69
N GLY A 90 -10.81 1.03 9.43
CA GLY A 90 -10.10 2.29 9.27
C GLY A 90 -9.83 2.62 7.81
N SER A 91 -9.41 3.85 7.57
CA SER A 91 -9.03 4.34 6.24
C SER A 91 -7.56 4.73 6.22
N VAL A 92 -6.80 4.34 5.20
CA VAL A 92 -5.41 4.81 5.04
C VAL A 92 -5.34 6.34 4.94
N ASN A 93 -6.32 6.96 4.29
CA ASN A 93 -6.36 8.42 4.08
C ASN A 93 -6.80 9.21 5.31
N SER A 94 -7.41 8.55 6.29
CA SER A 94 -7.83 9.21 7.52
C SER A 94 -7.51 8.30 8.68
N SER A 95 -6.66 8.76 9.60
CA SER A 95 -6.30 8.07 10.85
C SER A 95 -7.49 7.93 11.82
N LYS A 96 -8.64 7.47 11.31
CA LYS A 96 -9.89 7.25 12.00
C LYS A 96 -10.40 5.85 11.71
N TYR A 97 -10.93 5.19 12.73
CA TYR A 97 -11.60 3.90 12.61
C TYR A 97 -13.10 4.02 12.87
N HIS A 98 -13.85 3.14 12.22
CA HIS A 98 -15.30 3.13 12.15
C HIS A 98 -15.81 1.69 12.31
N TRP A 99 -17.09 1.53 12.66
CA TRP A 99 -17.77 0.25 12.53
C TRP A 99 -18.13 -0.02 11.05
N PRO A 100 -18.18 -1.28 10.58
CA PRO A 100 -18.56 -1.62 9.21
C PRO A 100 -19.98 -1.16 8.85
N GLU A 101 -20.86 -1.06 9.84
CA GLU A 101 -22.22 -0.54 9.70
C GLU A 101 -22.27 0.99 9.52
N CYS A 102 -21.16 1.72 9.73
CA CYS A 102 -21.13 3.16 9.53
C CYS A 102 -21.28 3.54 8.04
N PRO A 103 -22.13 4.54 7.69
CA PRO A 103 -22.20 5.06 6.32
C PRO A 103 -20.87 5.59 5.80
N TRP A 104 -20.04 6.14 6.70
CA TRP A 104 -18.71 6.66 6.39
C TRP A 104 -17.71 5.55 6.07
N ALA A 105 -17.85 4.37 6.70
CA ALA A 105 -17.03 3.21 6.39
C ALA A 105 -17.27 2.72 4.95
N LYS A 106 -18.55 2.68 4.54
CA LYS A 106 -18.95 2.24 3.18
C LYS A 106 -18.45 3.16 2.06
N LYS A 107 -18.08 4.41 2.39
CA LYS A 107 -17.49 5.36 1.43
C LYS A 107 -15.98 5.21 1.27
N ILE A 108 -15.32 4.45 2.14
CA ILE A 108 -13.87 4.21 2.03
C ILE A 108 -13.66 3.28 0.84
N ALA A 109 -12.81 3.70 -0.11
CA ALA A 109 -12.44 2.84 -1.23
C ALA A 109 -11.80 1.54 -0.70
N PRO A 110 -12.11 0.36 -1.28
CA PRO A 110 -11.64 -0.93 -0.76
C PRO A 110 -10.11 -1.03 -0.68
N GLN A 111 -9.41 -0.35 -1.60
CA GLN A 111 -7.95 -0.22 -1.61
C GLN A 111 -7.35 0.56 -0.42
N ASN A 112 -8.17 1.35 0.28
CA ASN A 112 -7.77 2.19 1.41
C ASN A 112 -8.39 1.70 2.73
N GLN A 113 -9.11 0.58 2.73
CA GLN A 113 -9.69 0.01 3.95
C GLN A 113 -8.63 -0.80 4.70
N ILE A 114 -8.49 -0.51 5.99
CA ILE A 114 -7.69 -1.31 6.92
C ILE A 114 -8.66 -1.88 7.95
N TRP A 115 -8.58 -3.17 8.21
CA TRP A 115 -9.44 -3.85 9.17
C TRP A 115 -8.66 -4.12 10.45
N PHE A 116 -9.28 -3.85 11.60
CA PHE A 116 -8.71 -4.09 12.93
C PHE A 116 -9.62 -5.03 13.71
N ASP A 117 -9.03 -5.89 14.53
CA ASP A 117 -9.77 -6.84 15.36
C ASP A 117 -10.24 -6.20 16.67
N SER A 118 -9.56 -5.14 17.12
CA SER A 118 -9.89 -4.44 18.37
C SER A 118 -9.62 -2.94 18.33
N GLU A 119 -10.31 -2.20 19.20
CA GLU A 119 -10.08 -0.76 19.37
C GLU A 119 -8.65 -0.47 19.86
N ALA A 120 -8.10 -1.33 20.72
CA ALA A 120 -6.75 -1.19 21.26
C ALA A 120 -5.68 -1.30 20.16
N GLU A 121 -5.88 -2.23 19.22
CA GLU A 121 -5.00 -2.39 18.06
C GLU A 121 -5.05 -1.15 17.16
N ALA A 122 -6.25 -0.65 16.84
CA ALA A 122 -6.42 0.56 16.04
C ALA A 122 -5.76 1.79 16.70
N GLN A 123 -5.91 1.95 18.02
CA GLN A 123 -5.30 3.03 18.77
C GLN A 123 -3.77 2.91 18.82
N THR A 124 -3.23 1.69 18.99
CA THR A 124 -1.78 1.43 18.95
C THR A 124 -1.20 1.73 17.57
N ALA A 125 -1.97 1.48 16.51
CA ALA A 125 -1.64 1.85 15.13
C ALA A 125 -1.79 3.37 14.84
N GLY A 126 -2.20 4.18 15.82
CA GLY A 126 -2.35 5.63 15.68
C GLY A 126 -3.69 6.08 15.07
N TYR A 127 -4.72 5.22 15.07
CA TYR A 127 -6.05 5.54 14.59
C TYR A 127 -6.96 5.99 15.74
N ALA A 128 -7.72 7.06 15.51
CA ALA A 128 -8.70 7.59 16.46
C ALA A 128 -10.12 7.09 16.17
N PRO A 129 -11.02 7.00 17.17
CA PRO A 129 -12.42 6.69 16.92
C PRO A 129 -13.07 7.80 16.09
N CYS A 130 -14.00 7.43 15.22
CA CYS A 130 -14.82 8.42 14.53
C CYS A 130 -15.76 9.16 15.49
N GLY A 131 -16.18 10.38 15.14
CA GLY A 131 -17.03 11.19 16.04
C GLY A 131 -18.38 10.54 16.38
N ASN A 132 -18.88 9.63 15.53
CA ASN A 132 -20.11 8.87 15.76
C ASN A 132 -19.83 7.41 16.13
N PHE A 133 -18.64 7.09 16.63
CA PHE A 133 -18.22 5.71 16.86
C PHE A 133 -19.16 4.96 17.80
N GLU A 134 -19.52 5.58 18.92
CA GLU A 134 -20.45 4.99 19.91
C GLU A 134 -21.86 4.81 19.35
N LYS A 135 -22.30 5.70 18.45
CA LYS A 135 -23.66 5.63 17.85
C LYS A 135 -23.87 4.38 17.01
N TYR A 136 -22.80 3.87 16.39
CA TYR A 136 -22.84 2.70 15.50
C TYR A 136 -22.24 1.46 16.16
N ARG A 137 -22.02 1.48 17.47
CA ARG A 137 -21.57 0.32 18.23
C ARG A 137 -22.63 -0.79 18.09
N PRO A 138 -22.25 -2.00 17.66
CA PRO A 138 -23.20 -3.10 17.61
C PRO A 138 -23.69 -3.41 19.02
N ASN A 139 -25.01 -3.40 19.21
CA ASN A 139 -25.62 -3.88 20.44
C ASN A 139 -25.44 -5.39 20.49
N ASN A 140 -24.69 -5.87 21.48
CA ASN A 140 -24.57 -7.30 21.78
C ASN A 140 -25.37 -7.63 23.03
#